data_AF-T0ZMR7-F1
#
_entry.id   AF-T0ZMR7-F1
#
_cell.length_a   1.000
_cell.length_b   1.000
_cell.length_c   1.000
_cell.angle_alpha   90.00
_cell.angle_beta   90.00
_cell.angle_gamma   90.00
#
_symmetry.space_group_name_H-M   'P 1'
#
loop_
_entity.id
_entity.type
_entity.pdbx_description
1 polymer ?
#
loop_
_entity_poly.entity_id
_entity_poly.type
_entity_poly.pdbx_seq_one_letter_code
_entity_poly.pdbx_strand_id
1 'polypeptide(L)'
;HMLQVNGGGSSSAISMLFAEQTPKQIEQAAKLLNGSLLGVNALFGLVMGVVLFFYLLGALYDDRRDRSVLFWKSLPVSDAGTVISKALMAGVLVPLLVFVLMLATWLLLQILLSVFVLIHGGSPWALIWGQHSFLPMLAVLLADLPAHMLWALFAVGWLLLCSAAVRSKPFLWAVLIPVLFGIANGWIGLMGVPNLPAWFLWREGIARMLLGMFGLYGAWGQTQSVGDEALRSGNIFGWEAAGRG
;
A
#
# COMPACT_ATOMS: atom_id res chain seq x y z
N HIS A 1 -50.47 36.72 -5.12
CA HIS A 1 -49.66 36.59 -6.34
C HIS A 1 -48.31 36.01 -5.92
N MET A 2 -48.11 34.73 -6.23
CA MET A 2 -46.87 33.94 -6.27
C MET A 2 -45.83 34.05 -5.13
N LEU A 3 -45.90 33.07 -4.23
CA LEU A 3 -44.74 32.51 -3.55
C LEU A 3 -43.79 31.92 -4.59
N GLN A 4 -42.69 32.61 -4.90
CA GLN A 4 -41.55 31.95 -5.52
C GLN A 4 -40.84 31.14 -4.44
N VAL A 5 -41.21 29.87 -4.34
CA VAL A 5 -40.38 28.83 -3.72
C VAL A 5 -39.15 28.69 -4.62
N ASN A 6 -38.12 29.47 -4.31
CA ASN A 6 -36.88 29.50 -5.06
C ASN A 6 -36.07 28.24 -4.71
N GLY A 7 -35.94 27.32 -5.67
CA GLY A 7 -35.27 26.03 -5.54
C GLY A 7 -33.75 26.09 -5.42
N GLY A 8 -33.20 27.04 -4.65
CA GLY A 8 -31.75 27.30 -4.52
C GLY A 8 -31.15 27.07 -3.13
N GLY A 9 -31.90 26.52 -2.17
CA GLY A 9 -31.51 26.49 -0.76
C GLY A 9 -30.32 25.58 -0.40
N SER A 10 -30.00 24.56 -1.21
CA SER A 10 -28.86 23.67 -0.94
C SER A 10 -27.52 24.29 -1.38
N SER A 11 -27.49 24.95 -2.54
CA SER A 11 -26.29 25.61 -3.05
C SER A 11 -25.85 26.79 -2.17
N SER A 12 -26.81 27.54 -1.60
CA SER A 12 -26.50 28.66 -0.69
C SER A 12 -26.04 28.20 0.69
N ALA A 13 -26.61 27.11 1.23
CA ALA A 13 -26.19 26.56 2.52
C ALA A 13 -24.76 26.00 2.46
N ILE A 14 -24.43 25.28 1.39
CA ILE A 14 -23.08 24.75 1.18
C ILE A 14 -22.08 25.89 0.96
N SER A 15 -22.43 26.92 0.18
CA SER A 15 -21.52 28.06 -0.03
C SER A 15 -21.30 28.90 1.25
N MET A 16 -22.29 29.00 2.14
CA MET A 16 -22.12 29.63 3.46
C MET A 16 -21.21 28.79 4.37
N LEU A 17 -21.32 27.45 4.32
CA LEU A 17 -20.45 26.54 5.08
C LEU A 17 -18.98 26.63 4.64
N PHE A 18 -18.72 26.84 3.33
CA PHE A 18 -17.37 27.11 2.82
C PHE A 18 -16.86 28.53 3.12
N ALA A 19 -17.75 29.49 3.39
CA ALA A 19 -17.38 30.87 3.75
C ALA A 19 -17.03 31.02 5.25
N GLU A 20 -17.65 30.23 6.14
CA GLU A 20 -17.42 30.23 7.59
C GLU A 20 -16.46 29.12 8.06
N GLN A 21 -15.46 28.76 7.25
CA GLN A 21 -14.54 27.70 7.63
C GLN A 21 -13.65 28.08 8.81
N THR A 22 -13.92 27.46 9.96
CA THR A 22 -13.04 27.56 11.13
C THR A 22 -11.77 26.75 10.89
N PRO A 23 -10.60 27.18 11.42
CA PRO A 23 -9.32 26.47 11.23
C PRO A 23 -9.38 24.97 11.55
N LYS A 24 -10.21 24.58 12.53
CA LYS A 24 -10.44 23.18 12.91
C LYS A 24 -11.11 22.34 11.81
N GLN A 25 -12.02 22.91 11.02
CA GLN A 25 -12.69 22.20 9.93
C GLN A 25 -11.75 21.96 8.75
N ILE A 26 -10.87 22.92 8.46
CA ILE A 26 -9.83 22.80 7.43
C ILE A 26 -8.84 21.69 7.81
N GLU A 27 -8.44 21.63 9.09
CA GLU A 27 -7.59 20.55 9.60
C GLU A 27 -8.26 19.18 9.50
N GLN A 28 -9.55 19.08 9.86
CA GLN A 28 -10.30 17.82 9.74
C GLN A 28 -10.45 17.38 8.28
N ALA A 29 -10.71 18.31 7.36
CA ALA A 29 -10.76 18.03 5.92
C ALA A 29 -9.41 17.52 5.40
N ALA A 30 -8.30 18.14 5.81
CA ALA A 30 -6.95 17.70 5.45
C ALA A 30 -6.62 16.30 6.02
N LYS A 31 -7.04 15.99 7.26
CA LYS A 31 -6.89 14.64 7.84
C LYS A 31 -7.70 13.60 7.06
N LEU A 32 -8.93 13.93 6.67
CA LEU A 32 -9.78 13.05 5.88
C LEU A 32 -9.21 12.80 4.48
N LEU A 33 -8.72 13.85 3.83
CA LEU A 33 -8.01 13.78 2.56
C LEU A 33 -6.79 12.86 2.67
N ASN A 34 -5.89 13.09 3.64
CA ASN A 34 -4.73 12.22 3.89
C ASN A 34 -5.15 10.76 4.12
N GLY A 35 -6.16 10.52 4.96
CA GLY A 35 -6.67 9.17 5.23
C GLY A 35 -7.21 8.47 3.98
N SER A 36 -7.93 9.20 3.12
CA SER A 36 -8.44 8.64 1.87
C SER A 36 -7.33 8.32 0.86
N LEU A 37 -6.31 9.16 0.77
CA LEU A 37 -5.12 8.92 -0.06
C LEU A 37 -4.31 7.70 0.42
N LEU A 38 -4.20 7.50 1.74
CA LEU A 38 -3.63 6.29 2.32
C LEU A 38 -4.46 5.05 1.98
N GLY A 39 -5.79 5.15 2.04
CA GLY A 39 -6.70 4.07 1.63
C GLY A 39 -6.53 3.68 0.16
N VAL A 40 -6.38 4.66 -0.73
CA VAL A 40 -6.08 4.43 -2.15
C VAL A 40 -4.77 3.67 -2.31
N ASN A 41 -3.72 4.09 -1.62
CA ASN A 41 -2.42 3.42 -1.68
C ASN A 41 -2.48 1.96 -1.19
N ALA A 42 -3.19 1.70 -0.09
CA ALA A 42 -3.42 0.34 0.40
C ALA A 42 -4.17 -0.54 -0.62
N LEU A 43 -5.14 0.03 -1.35
CA LEU A 43 -5.86 -0.67 -2.42
C LEU A 43 -4.92 -1.05 -3.58
N PHE A 44 -4.09 -0.12 -4.04
CA PHE A 44 -3.10 -0.39 -5.08
C PHE A 44 -2.11 -1.49 -4.65
N GLY A 45 -1.61 -1.43 -3.42
CA GLY A 45 -0.74 -2.45 -2.85
C GLY A 45 -1.40 -3.82 -2.74
N LEU A 46 -2.67 -3.87 -2.32
CA LEU A 46 -3.43 -5.11 -2.26
C LEU A 46 -3.57 -5.75 -3.65
N VAL A 47 -4.02 -4.98 -4.64
CA VAL A 47 -4.23 -5.47 -6.01
C VAL A 47 -2.91 -5.94 -6.60
N MET A 48 -1.85 -5.14 -6.48
CA MET A 48 -0.52 -5.51 -6.97
C MET A 48 -0.02 -6.79 -6.29
N GLY A 49 -0.12 -6.87 -4.96
CA GLY A 49 0.32 -8.02 -4.17
C GLY A 49 -0.39 -9.30 -4.60
N VAL A 50 -1.73 -9.27 -4.74
CA VAL A 50 -2.50 -10.43 -5.21
C VAL A 50 -2.06 -10.84 -6.62
N VAL A 51 -1.99 -9.90 -7.56
CA VAL A 51 -1.63 -10.19 -8.96
C VAL A 51 -0.22 -10.77 -9.06
N LEU A 52 0.76 -10.15 -8.40
CA LEU A 52 2.16 -10.60 -8.43
C LEU A 52 2.36 -11.95 -7.73
N PHE A 53 1.67 -12.16 -6.61
CA PHE A 53 1.76 -13.40 -5.85
C PHE A 53 1.33 -14.60 -6.70
N PHE A 54 0.17 -14.51 -7.38
CA PHE A 54 -0.30 -15.57 -8.28
C PHE A 54 0.53 -15.67 -9.55
N TYR A 55 0.96 -14.53 -10.13
CA TYR A 55 1.85 -14.52 -11.29
C TYR A 55 3.13 -15.32 -11.01
N LEU A 56 3.83 -15.03 -9.91
CA LEU A 56 5.11 -15.67 -9.59
C LEU A 56 4.98 -17.15 -9.25
N LEU A 57 3.90 -17.56 -8.58
CA LEU A 57 3.64 -18.97 -8.27
C LEU A 57 3.33 -19.80 -9.53
N GLY A 58 2.60 -19.23 -10.49
CA GLY A 58 2.28 -19.89 -11.76
C GLY A 58 3.45 -19.86 -12.76
N ALA A 59 4.30 -18.83 -12.70
CA ALA A 59 5.17 -18.48 -13.82
C ALA A 59 6.14 -19.59 -14.28
N LEU A 60 6.74 -20.38 -13.38
CA LEU A 60 7.65 -21.50 -13.76
C LEU A 60 6.94 -22.85 -13.68
N TYR A 61 5.83 -22.91 -12.95
CA TYR A 61 5.01 -24.11 -12.87
C TYR A 61 4.31 -24.38 -14.21
N ASP A 62 3.70 -23.34 -14.80
CA ASP A 62 2.97 -23.44 -16.07
C ASP A 62 3.93 -23.71 -17.25
N ASP A 63 5.11 -23.07 -17.29
CA ASP A 63 6.14 -23.32 -18.31
C ASP A 63 6.58 -24.80 -18.38
N ARG A 64 6.59 -25.50 -17.23
CA ARG A 64 6.90 -26.94 -17.15
C ARG A 64 5.70 -27.80 -17.51
N ARG A 65 4.50 -27.39 -17.07
CA ARG A 65 3.24 -28.09 -17.34
C ARG A 65 2.96 -28.16 -18.84
N ASP A 66 3.20 -27.06 -19.56
CA ASP A 66 2.88 -26.94 -20.99
C ASP A 66 4.01 -27.41 -21.90
N ARG A 67 5.13 -27.89 -21.34
CA ARG A 67 6.33 -28.34 -22.06
C ARG A 67 6.93 -27.30 -23.03
N SER A 68 6.52 -26.03 -22.96
CA SER A 68 7.08 -24.93 -23.76
C SER A 68 8.58 -24.75 -23.50
N VAL A 69 9.07 -25.16 -22.33
CA VAL A 69 10.50 -25.27 -22.01
C VAL A 69 11.30 -26.07 -23.04
N LEU A 70 10.72 -27.13 -23.66
CA LEU A 70 11.41 -27.92 -24.69
C LEU A 70 11.57 -27.16 -26.00
N PHE A 71 10.61 -26.29 -26.35
CA PHE A 71 10.73 -25.38 -27.48
C PHE A 71 11.83 -24.34 -27.21
N TRP A 72 11.82 -23.71 -26.04
CA TRP A 72 12.82 -22.69 -25.69
C TRP A 72 14.23 -23.24 -25.54
N LYS A 73 14.39 -24.49 -25.09
CA LYS A 73 15.70 -25.18 -25.10
C LYS A 73 16.27 -25.40 -26.50
N SER A 74 15.42 -25.43 -27.53
CA SER A 74 15.87 -25.54 -28.92
C SER A 74 16.30 -24.19 -29.52
N LEU A 75 15.98 -23.08 -28.85
CA LEU A 75 16.43 -21.74 -29.19
C LEU A 75 17.66 -21.37 -28.35
N PRO A 76 18.57 -20.50 -28.84
CA PRO A 76 19.75 -20.04 -28.09
C PRO A 76 19.36 -19.01 -27.01
N VAL A 77 18.37 -19.34 -26.17
CA VAL A 77 17.88 -18.50 -25.06
C VAL A 77 18.23 -19.19 -23.75
N SER A 78 18.89 -18.45 -22.84
CA SER A 78 19.30 -18.99 -21.55
C SER A 78 18.11 -19.11 -20.58
N ASP A 79 17.95 -20.27 -19.95
CA ASP A 79 16.96 -20.53 -18.90
C ASP A 79 17.04 -19.49 -17.76
N ALA A 80 18.25 -19.05 -17.40
CA ALA A 80 18.47 -18.01 -16.39
C ALA A 80 17.89 -16.65 -16.83
N GLY A 81 17.97 -16.32 -18.12
CA GLY A 81 17.39 -15.10 -18.68
C GLY A 81 15.88 -15.05 -18.52
N THR A 82 15.19 -16.18 -18.69
CA THR A 82 13.73 -16.29 -18.50
C THR A 82 13.32 -16.11 -17.04
N VAL A 83 14.09 -16.62 -16.09
CA VAL A 83 13.79 -16.44 -14.66
C VAL A 83 14.07 -15.00 -14.22
N ILE A 84 15.22 -14.44 -14.63
CA ILE A 84 15.59 -13.06 -14.31
C ILE A 84 14.58 -12.07 -14.92
N SER A 85 14.09 -12.30 -16.14
CA SER A 85 13.08 -11.42 -16.75
C SER A 85 11.78 -11.41 -15.97
N LYS A 86 11.28 -12.58 -15.53
CA LYS A 86 10.09 -12.68 -14.65
C LYS A 86 10.32 -12.01 -13.29
N ALA A 87 11.52 -12.19 -12.72
CA ALA A 87 11.90 -11.56 -11.46
C ALA A 87 11.99 -10.03 -11.57
N LEU A 88 12.59 -9.49 -12.64
CA LEU A 88 12.67 -8.05 -12.90
C LEU A 88 11.28 -7.45 -13.21
N MET A 89 10.45 -8.19 -13.95
CA MET A 89 9.07 -7.79 -14.22
C MET A 89 8.31 -7.58 -12.91
N ALA A 90 8.34 -8.56 -12.00
CA ALA A 90 7.61 -8.52 -10.75
C ALA A 90 8.27 -7.61 -9.69
N GLY A 91 9.59 -7.59 -9.62
CA GLY A 91 10.33 -6.88 -8.57
C GLY A 91 10.61 -5.40 -8.89
N VAL A 92 10.58 -5.00 -10.16
CA VAL A 92 10.96 -3.64 -10.58
C VAL A 92 9.90 -3.00 -11.47
N LEU A 93 9.55 -3.62 -12.60
CA LEU A 93 8.69 -2.96 -13.59
C LEU A 93 7.27 -2.75 -13.08
N VAL A 94 6.66 -3.78 -12.49
CA VAL A 94 5.29 -3.68 -11.94
C VAL A 94 5.21 -2.68 -10.77
N PRO A 95 6.11 -2.70 -9.76
CA PRO A 95 6.12 -1.68 -8.71
C PRO A 95 6.25 -0.25 -9.23
N LEU A 96 7.09 -0.01 -10.25
CA LEU A 96 7.22 1.31 -10.89
C LEU A 96 5.92 1.74 -11.58
N LEU A 97 5.31 0.84 -12.34
CA LEU A 97 4.07 1.12 -13.05
C LEU A 97 2.94 1.43 -12.07
N VAL A 98 2.79 0.61 -11.03
CA VAL A 98 1.77 0.80 -9.98
C VAL A 98 2.00 2.12 -9.23
N PHE A 99 3.26 2.47 -8.95
CA PHE A 99 3.59 3.76 -8.34
C PHE A 99 3.15 4.94 -9.20
N VAL A 100 3.45 4.93 -10.50
CA VAL A 100 3.04 6.00 -11.42
C VAL A 100 1.52 6.11 -11.51
N LEU A 101 0.81 4.99 -11.62
CA LEU A 101 -0.66 4.96 -11.66
C LEU A 101 -1.29 5.46 -10.35
N MET A 102 -0.70 5.10 -9.22
CA MET A 102 -1.13 5.59 -7.91
C MET A 102 -0.94 7.11 -7.80
N LEU A 103 0.23 7.64 -8.19
CA LEU A 103 0.48 9.09 -8.20
C LEU A 103 -0.48 9.83 -9.13
N ALA A 104 -0.75 9.28 -10.31
CA ALA A 104 -1.72 9.84 -11.25
C ALA A 104 -3.13 9.86 -10.64
N THR A 105 -3.52 8.81 -9.91
CA THR A 105 -4.81 8.72 -9.23
C THR A 105 -4.91 9.73 -8.08
N TRP A 106 -3.86 9.89 -7.28
CA TRP A 106 -3.78 10.93 -6.25
C TRP A 106 -3.97 12.33 -6.83
N LEU A 107 -3.24 12.66 -7.89
CA LEU A 107 -3.35 13.95 -8.56
C LEU A 107 -4.75 14.17 -9.14
N LEU A 108 -5.32 13.15 -9.79
CA LEU A 108 -6.67 13.21 -10.36
C LEU A 108 -7.73 13.48 -9.28
N LEU A 109 -7.66 12.78 -8.13
CA LEU A 109 -8.58 13.00 -7.01
C LEU A 109 -8.46 14.42 -6.45
N GLN A 110 -7.23 14.93 -6.27
CA GLN A 110 -7.03 16.30 -5.78
C GLN A 110 -7.56 17.35 -6.75
N ILE A 111 -7.37 17.15 -8.06
CA ILE A 111 -7.92 18.04 -9.10
C ILE A 111 -9.45 18.00 -9.06
N LEU A 112 -10.06 16.80 -8.97
CA LEU A 112 -11.50 16.65 -8.94
C LEU A 112 -12.12 17.33 -7.71
N LEU A 113 -11.50 17.15 -6.52
CA LEU A 113 -11.92 17.85 -5.30
C LEU A 113 -11.70 19.36 -5.41
N SER A 114 -10.64 19.82 -6.09
CA SER A 114 -10.40 21.24 -6.31
C SER A 114 -11.51 21.86 -7.15
N VAL A 115 -11.94 21.19 -8.22
CA VAL A 115 -13.07 21.63 -9.05
C VAL A 115 -14.36 21.65 -8.22
N PHE A 116 -14.61 20.63 -7.40
CA PHE A 116 -15.77 20.58 -6.51
C PHE A 116 -15.79 21.78 -5.54
N VAL A 117 -14.66 22.09 -4.91
CA VAL A 117 -14.53 23.23 -3.99
C VAL A 117 -14.77 24.57 -4.71
N LEU A 118 -14.23 24.74 -5.93
CA LEU A 118 -14.45 25.96 -6.73
C LEU A 118 -15.93 26.19 -7.05
N ILE A 119 -16.65 25.13 -7.44
CA ILE A 119 -18.06 25.21 -7.80
C ILE A 119 -18.92 25.66 -6.60
N HIS A 120 -18.49 25.33 -5.38
CA HIS A 120 -19.21 25.68 -4.14
C HIS A 120 -18.69 26.97 -3.48
N GLY A 121 -17.82 27.74 -4.16
CA GLY A 121 -17.34 29.04 -3.69
C GLY A 121 -16.21 28.99 -2.65
N GLY A 122 -15.65 27.81 -2.39
CA GLY A 122 -14.47 27.65 -1.53
C GLY A 122 -13.16 27.90 -2.29
N SER A 123 -12.07 28.14 -1.55
CA SER A 123 -10.72 28.22 -2.11
C SER A 123 -10.03 26.85 -2.08
N PRO A 124 -9.74 26.20 -3.23
CA PRO A 124 -9.01 24.93 -3.27
C PRO A 124 -7.60 25.05 -2.72
N TRP A 125 -7.01 26.24 -2.87
CA TRP A 125 -5.68 26.51 -2.32
C TRP A 125 -5.71 26.45 -0.80
N ALA A 126 -6.70 27.05 -0.15
CA ALA A 126 -6.79 27.03 1.31
C ALA A 126 -7.12 25.65 1.91
N LEU A 127 -7.81 24.79 1.14
CA LEU A 127 -8.37 23.52 1.61
C LEU A 127 -7.58 22.28 1.21
N ILE A 128 -6.98 22.28 0.03
CA ILE A 128 -6.35 21.09 -0.56
C ILE A 128 -4.87 21.35 -0.70
N TRP A 129 -4.48 22.32 -1.51
CA TRP A 129 -3.07 22.50 -1.92
C TRP A 129 -2.20 23.19 -0.87
N GLY A 130 -2.76 24.10 -0.07
CA GLY A 130 -2.04 24.89 0.94
C GLY A 130 -1.90 24.20 2.29
N GLN A 131 -2.74 23.18 2.56
CA GLN A 131 -2.65 22.36 3.78
C GLN A 131 -1.83 21.09 3.55
N HIS A 132 -1.83 20.56 2.32
CA HIS A 132 -1.03 19.39 1.99
C HIS A 132 0.38 19.75 1.55
N SER A 133 1.35 19.23 2.28
CA SER A 133 2.74 19.18 1.85
C SER A 133 2.92 18.08 0.78
N PHE A 134 2.37 18.27 -0.41
CA PHE A 134 2.46 17.31 -1.52
C PHE A 134 3.91 16.94 -1.85
N LEU A 135 4.81 17.93 -1.87
CA LEU A 135 6.24 17.73 -2.16
C LEU A 135 6.93 16.84 -1.12
N PRO A 136 6.86 17.14 0.20
CA PRO A 136 7.40 16.24 1.23
C PRO A 136 6.82 14.84 1.18
N MET A 137 5.52 14.69 0.94
CA MET A 137 4.91 13.37 0.84
C MET A 137 5.43 12.60 -0.37
N LEU A 138 5.53 13.24 -1.53
CA LEU A 138 6.15 12.64 -2.72
C LEU A 138 7.60 12.22 -2.48
N ALA A 139 8.38 13.02 -1.74
CA ALA A 139 9.76 12.69 -1.39
C ALA A 139 9.84 11.45 -0.50
N VAL A 140 8.96 11.32 0.51
CA VAL A 140 8.87 10.13 1.36
C VAL A 140 8.49 8.90 0.53
N LEU A 141 7.52 9.04 -0.37
CA LEU A 141 7.13 7.94 -1.26
C LEU A 141 8.29 7.51 -2.16
N LEU A 142 8.97 8.46 -2.80
CA LEU A 142 10.14 8.15 -3.64
C LEU A 142 11.29 7.51 -2.85
N ALA A 143 11.48 7.89 -1.58
CA ALA A 143 12.49 7.32 -0.72
C ALA A 143 12.15 5.88 -0.25
N ASP A 144 10.86 5.56 -0.11
CA ASP A 144 10.40 4.23 0.29
C ASP A 144 10.39 3.23 -0.89
N LEU A 145 10.35 3.72 -2.14
CA LEU A 145 10.29 2.87 -3.33
C LEU A 145 11.45 1.87 -3.44
N PRO A 146 12.73 2.27 -3.31
CA PRO A 146 13.84 1.33 -3.37
C PRO A 146 13.82 0.32 -2.22
N ALA A 147 13.40 0.77 -1.03
CA ALA A 147 13.26 -0.11 0.12
C ALA A 147 12.18 -1.18 -0.14
N HIS A 148 11.04 -0.78 -0.70
CA HIS A 148 9.99 -1.70 -1.12
C HIS A 148 10.50 -2.71 -2.16
N MET A 149 11.17 -2.25 -3.23
CA MET A 149 11.74 -3.14 -4.26
C MET A 149 12.72 -4.14 -3.66
N LEU A 150 13.64 -3.68 -2.80
CA LEU A 150 14.65 -4.54 -2.17
C LEU A 150 14.01 -5.61 -1.29
N TRP A 151 12.96 -5.26 -0.54
CA TRP A 151 12.22 -6.21 0.28
C TRP A 151 11.37 -7.18 -0.54
N ALA A 152 10.76 -6.68 -1.62
CA ALA A 152 9.98 -7.50 -2.54
C ALA A 152 10.85 -8.59 -3.20
N LEU A 153 12.15 -8.36 -3.42
CA LEU A 153 13.05 -9.37 -4.00
C LEU A 153 13.10 -10.67 -3.17
N PHE A 154 13.03 -10.57 -1.84
CA PHE A 154 13.03 -11.76 -1.00
C PHE A 154 11.76 -12.60 -1.23
N ALA A 155 10.62 -11.92 -1.32
CA ALA A 155 9.35 -12.55 -1.64
C ALA A 155 9.33 -13.12 -3.08
N VAL A 156 9.87 -12.39 -4.05
CA VAL A 156 9.98 -12.83 -5.45
C VAL A 156 10.83 -14.11 -5.54
N GLY A 157 11.99 -14.12 -4.88
CA GLY A 157 12.88 -15.27 -4.85
C GLY A 157 12.21 -16.50 -4.25
N TRP A 158 11.52 -16.34 -3.11
CA TRP A 158 10.81 -17.43 -2.45
C TRP A 158 9.69 -18.02 -3.31
N LEU A 159 8.86 -17.16 -3.92
CA LEU A 159 7.74 -17.62 -4.75
C LEU A 159 8.20 -18.28 -6.04
N LEU A 160 9.24 -17.75 -6.70
CA LEU A 160 9.84 -18.38 -7.88
C LEU A 160 10.50 -19.72 -7.53
N LEU A 161 11.18 -19.81 -6.37
CA LEU A 161 11.75 -21.06 -5.88
C LEU A 161 10.66 -22.12 -5.68
N CYS A 162 9.54 -21.75 -5.05
CA CYS A 162 8.40 -22.65 -4.88
C CYS A 162 7.76 -23.02 -6.22
N SER A 163 7.62 -22.07 -7.14
CA SER A 163 7.11 -22.28 -8.49
C SER A 163 7.97 -23.28 -9.28
N ALA A 164 9.29 -23.27 -9.06
CA ALA A 164 10.24 -24.19 -9.69
C ALA A 164 10.34 -25.55 -9.00
N ALA A 165 10.30 -25.60 -7.67
CA ALA A 165 10.55 -26.83 -6.92
C ALA A 165 9.32 -27.76 -6.86
N VAL A 166 8.13 -27.18 -6.78
CA VAL A 166 6.90 -27.92 -6.48
C VAL A 166 6.28 -28.49 -7.76
N ARG A 167 5.96 -29.78 -7.76
CA ARG A 167 5.34 -30.49 -8.90
C ARG A 167 3.81 -30.45 -8.89
N SER A 168 3.19 -30.14 -7.76
CA SER A 168 1.75 -29.96 -7.65
C SER A 168 1.40 -28.94 -6.55
N LYS A 169 0.53 -27.99 -6.89
CA LYS A 169 0.01 -26.94 -5.98
C LYS A 169 1.12 -26.06 -5.34
N PRO A 170 1.89 -25.28 -6.13
CA PRO A 170 2.95 -24.39 -5.61
C PRO A 170 2.49 -23.47 -4.46
N PHE A 171 1.27 -22.93 -4.57
CA PHE A 171 0.64 -22.10 -3.54
C PHE A 171 0.67 -22.74 -2.15
N LEU A 172 0.26 -24.01 -2.06
CA LEU A 172 0.09 -24.69 -0.79
C LEU A 172 1.45 -24.84 -0.09
N TRP A 173 2.48 -25.24 -0.84
CA TRP A 173 3.84 -25.38 -0.30
C TRP A 173 4.48 -24.05 0.06
N ALA A 174 4.28 -23.01 -0.74
CA ALA A 174 4.83 -21.68 -0.50
C ALA A 174 4.35 -21.08 0.82
N VAL A 175 3.09 -21.34 1.21
CA VAL A 175 2.49 -20.86 2.47
C VAL A 175 2.70 -21.85 3.60
N LEU A 176 2.62 -23.16 3.34
CA LEU A 176 2.71 -24.18 4.37
C LEU A 176 4.10 -24.24 5.02
N ILE A 177 5.18 -24.17 4.23
CA ILE A 177 6.55 -24.29 4.76
C ILE A 177 6.84 -23.19 5.80
N PRO A 178 6.61 -21.89 5.51
CA PRO A 178 6.90 -20.82 6.48
C PRO A 178 6.00 -20.87 7.70
N VAL A 179 4.72 -21.24 7.54
CA VAL A 179 3.77 -21.36 8.65
C VAL A 179 4.16 -22.49 9.59
N LEU A 180 4.51 -23.67 9.06
CA LEU A 180 4.98 -24.79 9.88
C LEU A 180 6.25 -24.44 10.63
N PHE A 181 7.17 -23.71 9.99
CA PHE A 181 8.38 -23.21 10.65
C PHE A 181 8.04 -22.25 11.80
N GLY A 182 7.10 -21.33 11.60
CA GLY A 182 6.59 -20.42 12.63
C GLY A 182 6.01 -21.14 13.85
N ILE A 183 5.18 -22.15 13.60
CA ILE A 183 4.56 -22.99 14.63
C ILE A 183 5.63 -23.78 15.39
N ALA A 184 6.57 -24.42 14.69
CA ALA A 184 7.65 -25.18 15.30
C ALA A 184 8.52 -24.29 16.22
N ASN A 185 8.86 -23.07 15.78
CA ASN A 185 9.60 -22.13 16.62
C ASN A 185 8.81 -21.70 17.87
N GLY A 186 7.49 -21.55 17.76
CA GLY A 186 6.62 -21.29 18.92
C GLY A 186 6.65 -22.46 19.92
N TRP A 187 6.60 -23.70 19.42
CA TRP A 187 6.67 -24.90 20.25
C TRP A 187 8.01 -25.06 20.97
N ILE A 188 9.12 -24.73 20.30
CA ILE A 188 10.47 -24.70 20.90
C ILE A 188 10.52 -23.69 22.07
N GLY A 189 9.90 -22.52 21.90
CA GLY A 189 9.79 -21.53 22.97
C GLY A 189 8.98 -22.03 24.17
N LEU A 190 7.94 -22.82 23.93
CA LEU A 190 7.15 -23.45 24.99
C LEU A 190 7.97 -24.44 25.83
N MET A 191 8.94 -25.12 25.20
CA MET A 191 9.85 -26.07 25.86
C MET A 191 10.96 -25.38 26.68
N GLY A 192 11.00 -24.04 26.72
CA GLY A 192 12.04 -23.28 27.42
C GLY A 192 13.40 -23.28 26.71
N VAL A 193 13.44 -23.72 25.44
CA VAL A 193 14.64 -23.72 24.60
C VAL A 193 14.73 -22.35 23.90
N PRO A 194 15.95 -21.80 23.69
CA PRO A 194 16.12 -20.56 22.94
C PRO A 194 15.41 -20.61 21.57
N ASN A 195 14.53 -19.65 21.32
CA ASN A 195 13.76 -19.54 20.08
C ASN A 195 13.80 -18.11 19.52
N LEU A 196 13.31 -17.94 18.29
CA LEU A 196 13.14 -16.61 17.71
C LEU A 196 11.93 -15.91 18.33
N PRO A 197 12.02 -14.60 18.64
CA PRO A 197 10.89 -13.85 19.14
C PRO A 197 9.74 -13.88 18.12
N ALA A 198 8.53 -14.21 18.59
CA ALA A 198 7.38 -14.44 17.72
C ALA A 198 7.07 -13.22 16.83
N TRP A 199 7.14 -12.00 17.38
CA TRP A 199 6.91 -10.78 16.61
C TRP A 199 7.89 -10.65 15.43
N PHE A 200 9.17 -11.01 15.64
CA PHE A 200 10.19 -10.91 14.61
C PHE A 200 9.97 -11.96 13.54
N LEU A 201 9.76 -13.22 13.95
CA LEU A 201 9.57 -14.33 13.02
C LEU A 201 8.31 -14.14 12.17
N TRP A 202 7.18 -13.78 12.78
CA TRP A 202 5.92 -13.64 12.06
C TRP A 202 5.85 -12.35 11.24
N ARG A 203 6.20 -11.19 11.83
CA ARG A 203 6.07 -9.89 11.16
C ARG A 203 7.21 -9.61 10.19
N GLU A 204 8.46 -9.77 10.64
CA GLU A 204 9.63 -9.38 9.85
C GLU A 204 10.14 -10.53 8.96
N GLY A 205 9.96 -11.78 9.38
CA GLY A 205 10.33 -12.97 8.61
C GLY A 205 9.22 -13.39 7.64
N ILE A 206 8.23 -14.11 8.16
CA ILE A 206 7.20 -14.79 7.36
C ILE A 206 6.34 -13.77 6.58
N ALA A 207 5.83 -12.72 7.24
CA ALA A 207 4.98 -11.76 6.57
C ALA A 207 5.73 -10.94 5.53
N ARG A 208 6.98 -10.52 5.75
CA ARG A 208 7.77 -9.84 4.69
C ARG A 208 8.13 -10.79 3.54
N MET A 209 8.43 -12.05 3.83
CA MET A 209 8.72 -13.04 2.80
C MET A 209 7.51 -13.38 1.93
N LEU A 210 6.31 -13.47 2.51
CA LEU A 210 5.11 -13.83 1.75
C LEU A 210 4.37 -12.62 1.21
N LEU A 211 4.32 -11.54 1.98
CA LEU A 211 3.48 -10.37 1.74
C LEU A 211 4.30 -9.09 1.51
N GLY A 212 5.62 -9.17 1.33
CA GLY A 212 6.47 -8.01 1.04
C GLY A 212 6.02 -7.23 -0.20
N MET A 213 5.34 -7.89 -1.15
CA MET A 213 4.77 -7.28 -2.34
C MET A 213 3.46 -6.51 -2.08
N PHE A 214 2.75 -6.80 -0.98
CA PHE A 214 1.45 -6.19 -0.69
C PHE A 214 1.59 -4.80 -0.06
N GLY A 215 2.75 -4.51 0.53
CA GLY A 215 3.00 -3.26 1.23
C GLY A 215 3.48 -2.17 0.30
N LEU A 216 2.58 -1.56 -0.47
CA LEU A 216 2.91 -0.33 -1.18
C LEU A 216 2.92 0.85 -0.19
N TYR A 217 3.99 1.65 -0.25
CA TYR A 217 4.22 2.95 0.40
C TYR A 217 3.60 3.16 1.79
N GLY A 218 4.30 2.78 2.85
CA GLY A 218 3.88 3.15 4.21
C GLY A 218 2.97 2.16 4.96
N ALA A 219 2.52 1.06 4.33
CA ALA A 219 1.78 -0.01 5.02
C ALA A 219 2.58 -0.68 6.16
N TRP A 220 3.92 -0.65 6.08
CA TRP A 220 4.82 -1.26 7.08
C TRP A 220 5.59 -0.24 7.93
N GLY A 221 5.48 1.08 7.66
CA GLY A 221 6.37 2.09 8.25
C GLY A 221 5.78 3.47 8.55
N GLN A 222 4.63 3.88 7.98
CA GLN A 222 4.08 5.23 8.21
C GLN A 222 3.12 5.35 9.40
N THR A 223 2.74 4.24 10.04
CA THR A 223 2.07 4.30 11.35
C THR A 223 3.01 4.78 12.47
N GLN A 224 4.33 4.79 12.27
CA GLN A 224 5.26 5.33 13.25
C GLN A 224 5.33 6.86 13.22
N SER A 225 5.28 7.53 12.05
CA SER A 225 5.41 9.00 12.02
C SER A 225 4.18 9.73 12.57
N VAL A 226 2.98 9.22 12.33
CA VAL A 226 1.74 9.78 12.92
C VAL A 226 1.71 9.51 14.44
N GLY A 227 2.24 8.37 14.88
CA GLY A 227 2.42 8.05 16.30
C GLY A 227 3.51 8.89 16.97
N ASP A 228 4.63 9.14 16.30
CA ASP A 228 5.75 9.95 16.79
C ASP A 228 5.39 11.44 16.86
N GLU A 229 4.49 11.91 16.00
CA GLU A 229 3.94 13.27 16.04
C GLU A 229 2.91 13.43 17.18
N ALA A 230 2.15 12.38 17.51
CA ALA A 230 1.31 12.29 18.71
C ALA A 230 2.14 12.21 20.01
N LEU A 231 3.29 11.50 19.98
CA LEU A 231 4.23 11.43 21.10
C LEU A 231 5.02 12.74 21.29
N ARG A 232 5.37 13.44 20.20
CA ARG A 232 6.00 14.77 20.24
C ARG A 232 5.07 15.90 20.69
N SER A 233 3.76 15.76 20.49
CA SER A 233 2.74 16.75 20.89
C SER A 233 2.17 16.55 22.28
N GLY A 234 2.60 15.52 23.03
CA GLY A 234 2.19 15.27 24.42
C GLY A 234 0.72 14.87 24.61
N ASN A 235 -0.09 14.86 23.55
CA ASN A 235 -1.51 14.52 23.58
C ASN A 235 -1.74 13.10 23.09
N ILE A 236 -1.41 12.14 23.95
CA ILE A 236 -1.61 10.70 23.70
C ILE A 236 -3.09 10.28 23.65
N PHE A 237 -4.01 11.21 23.92
CA PHE A 237 -5.37 10.88 24.30
C PHE A 237 -6.26 12.13 24.20
N GLY A 238 -6.96 12.28 23.07
CA GLY A 238 -7.81 13.44 22.75
C GLY A 238 -9.10 13.55 23.59
N TRP A 239 -9.00 13.54 24.92
CA TRP A 239 -10.14 13.73 25.84
C TRP A 239 -10.15 15.11 26.52
N GLU A 240 -9.06 15.89 26.48
CA GLU A 240 -8.97 17.18 27.18
C GLU A 240 -9.75 18.33 26.51
N ALA A 241 -10.34 18.10 25.34
CA ALA A 241 -11.23 19.07 24.69
C ALA A 241 -12.72 18.92 25.09
N ALA A 242 -13.08 17.93 25.92
CA ALA A 242 -14.46 17.65 26.33
C ALA A 242 -14.80 18.03 27.79
N GLY A 243 -13.88 18.67 28.52
CA GLY A 243 -14.00 18.86 29.98
C GLY A 243 -13.96 20.30 30.50
N ARG A 244 -13.93 21.33 29.64
CA ARG A 244 -14.06 22.73 30.06
C ARG A 244 -14.89 23.52 29.06
N GLY A 245 -16.14 23.73 29.43
CA GLY A 245 -17.19 24.45 28.72
C GLY A 245 -18.52 24.07 29.32
#